data_AF-A0A2E2TQ22-F1
#
_entry.id   AF-A0A2E2TQ22-F1
#
_cell.length_a   1.000
_cell.length_b   1.000
_cell.length_c   1.000
_cell.angle_alpha   90.00
_cell.angle_beta   90.00
_cell.angle_gamma   90.00
#
_symmetry.space_group_name_H-M   'P 1'
#
loop_
_entity.id
_entity.type
_entity.pdbx_description
1 polymer ?
#
loop_
_entity_poly.entity_id
_entity_poly.type
_entity_poly.pdbx_seq_one_letter_code
_entity_poly.pdbx_strand_id
1 'polypeptide(L)'
;MKSLIKQIPPIFKNMYVLGTIFFIVWLMIFDSNDILTQLSLRKKEADLQQTQRYYQKQIETVKTNREALFSNQDLLERIAREKYYMRAEGEDVYVIIPESTDEWVK
;
A
#
# COMPACT_ATOMS: atom_id res chain seq x y z
N MET A 1 -54.31 -4.03 10.51
CA MET A 1 -53.11 -3.51 11.22
C MET A 1 -53.16 -3.60 12.76
N LYS A 2 -54.25 -4.08 13.41
CA LYS A 2 -54.34 -4.21 14.88
C LYS A 2 -53.73 -5.51 15.46
N SER A 3 -53.34 -6.46 14.61
CA SER A 3 -52.89 -7.80 15.04
C SER A 3 -51.41 -7.86 15.44
N LEU A 4 -50.54 -7.03 14.84
CA LEU A 4 -49.10 -7.06 15.11
C LEU A 4 -48.73 -6.55 16.52
N ILE A 5 -49.51 -5.60 17.05
CA ILE A 5 -49.26 -4.98 18.35
C ILE A 5 -49.58 -5.95 19.51
N LYS A 6 -50.44 -6.96 19.29
CA LYS A 6 -50.82 -7.94 20.32
C LYS A 6 -49.73 -9.00 20.58
N GLN A 7 -48.78 -9.19 19.67
CA GLN A 7 -47.71 -10.19 19.80
C GLN A 7 -46.41 -9.62 20.40
N ILE A 8 -46.38 -8.33 20.72
CA ILE A 8 -45.21 -7.70 21.32
C ILE A 8 -45.09 -8.17 22.77
N PRO A 9 -43.95 -8.81 23.16
CA PRO A 9 -43.72 -9.23 24.54
C PRO A 9 -43.86 -8.06 25.53
N PRO A 10 -44.36 -8.28 26.75
CA PRO A 10 -44.64 -7.20 27.72
C PRO A 10 -43.41 -6.37 28.09
N ILE A 11 -42.21 -6.92 27.90
CA ILE A 11 -40.92 -6.27 28.10
C ILE A 11 -40.76 -5.01 27.22
N PHE A 12 -41.29 -5.02 26.00
CA PHE A 12 -41.23 -3.88 25.08
C PHE A 12 -42.33 -2.82 25.31
N LYS A 13 -43.22 -3.03 26.29
CA LYS A 13 -44.22 -2.00 26.69
C LYS A 13 -43.68 -1.05 27.78
N ASN A 14 -42.53 -1.37 28.37
CA ASN A 14 -41.90 -0.55 29.39
C ASN A 14 -41.05 0.55 28.74
N MET A 15 -41.34 1.82 29.05
CA MET A 15 -40.60 2.97 28.51
C MET A 15 -39.10 2.92 28.85
N TYR A 16 -38.76 2.36 30.02
CA TYR A 16 -37.36 2.26 30.45
C TYR A 16 -36.60 1.21 29.62
N VAL A 17 -37.25 0.11 29.23
CA VAL A 17 -36.63 -0.91 28.39
C VAL A 17 -36.41 -0.37 26.98
N LEU A 18 -37.40 0.32 26.42
CA LEU A 18 -37.28 0.94 25.10
C LEU A 18 -36.19 2.02 25.08
N GLY A 19 -36.13 2.85 26.11
CA GLY A 19 -35.09 3.86 26.29
C GLY A 19 -33.70 3.24 26.41
N THR A 20 -33.55 2.17 27.19
CA THR A 20 -32.27 1.46 27.34
C THR A 20 -31.84 0.78 26.05
N ILE A 21 -32.75 0.12 25.33
CA ILE A 21 -32.44 -0.49 24.03
C ILE A 21 -32.03 0.59 23.02
N PHE A 22 -32.77 1.70 22.96
CA PHE A 22 -32.41 2.81 22.11
C PHE A 22 -31.03 3.37 22.46
N PHE A 23 -30.72 3.54 23.76
CA PHE A 23 -29.43 4.02 24.23
C PHE A 23 -28.30 3.05 23.91
N ILE A 24 -28.52 1.75 24.06
CA ILE A 24 -27.56 0.69 23.68
C ILE A 24 -27.31 0.69 22.17
N VAL A 25 -28.36 0.81 21.36
CA VAL A 25 -28.25 0.91 19.90
C VAL A 25 -27.54 2.21 19.51
N TRP A 26 -27.82 3.32 20.20
CA TRP A 26 -27.14 4.60 19.99
C TRP A 26 -25.65 4.50 20.32
N LEU A 27 -25.29 3.91 21.46
CA LEU A 27 -23.91 3.65 21.83
C LEU A 27 -23.21 2.64 20.91
N MET A 28 -23.92 1.73 20.25
CA MET A 28 -23.28 0.82 19.27
C MET A 28 -23.09 1.46 17.90
N ILE A 29 -23.99 2.35 17.48
CA ILE A 29 -23.98 2.94 16.12
C ILE A 29 -23.20 4.27 16.08
N PHE A 30 -23.35 5.13 17.10
CA PHE A 30 -22.78 6.48 17.11
C PHE A 30 -21.50 6.60 17.95
N ASP A 31 -21.16 5.60 18.77
CA ASP A 31 -19.89 5.62 19.51
C ASP A 31 -18.70 5.36 18.57
N SER A 32 -17.51 5.78 19.02
CA SER A 32 -16.26 5.78 18.24
C SER A 32 -15.78 4.39 17.78
N ASN A 33 -16.46 3.32 18.21
CA ASN A 33 -16.21 1.93 17.82
C ASN A 33 -17.08 1.48 16.64
N ASP A 34 -17.38 2.38 15.69
CA ASP A 34 -18.11 2.02 14.47
C ASP A 34 -17.39 0.85 13.75
N ILE A 35 -18.16 -0.19 13.44
CA ILE A 35 -17.73 -1.39 12.72
C ILE A 35 -17.07 -0.99 11.39
N LEU A 36 -17.58 0.04 10.71
CA LEU A 36 -17.01 0.54 9.46
C LEU A 36 -15.59 1.08 9.65
N THR A 37 -15.38 1.85 10.72
CA THR A 37 -14.07 2.37 11.10
C THR A 37 -13.11 1.21 11.37
N GLN A 38 -13.52 0.21 12.15
CA GLN A 38 -12.67 -0.94 12.46
C GLN A 38 -12.29 -1.75 11.22
N LEU A 39 -13.20 -1.92 10.26
CA LEU A 39 -12.92 -2.57 8.98
C LEU A 39 -11.92 -1.76 8.13
N SER A 40 -12.07 -0.43 8.08
CA SER A 40 -11.15 0.45 7.35
C SER A 40 -9.74 0.43 7.97
N LEU A 41 -9.65 0.40 9.30
CA LEU A 41 -8.39 0.33 10.03
C LEU A 41 -7.68 -1.00 9.79
N ARG A 42 -8.40 -2.13 9.80
CA ARG A 42 -7.82 -3.45 9.48
C ARG A 42 -7.27 -3.50 8.05
N LYS A 43 -7.98 -2.92 7.07
CA LYS A 43 -7.48 -2.83 5.69
C LYS A 43 -6.21 -1.98 5.61
N LYS A 44 -6.22 -0.82 6.28
CA LYS A 44 -5.06 0.08 6.34
C LYS A 44 -3.85 -0.57 7.00
N GLU A 45 -4.08 -1.35 8.07
CA GLU A 45 -3.03 -2.11 8.73
C GLU A 45 -2.40 -3.15 7.79
N ALA A 46 -3.23 -3.92 7.07
CA ALA A 46 -2.75 -4.90 6.11
C ALA A 46 -1.94 -4.26 4.96
N ASP A 47 -2.40 -3.12 4.45
CA ASP A 47 -1.70 -2.35 3.41
C ASP A 47 -0.34 -1.81 3.88
N LEU A 48 -0.29 -1.28 5.11
CA LEU A 48 0.96 -0.83 5.73
C LEU A 48 1.95 -1.99 5.94
N GLN A 49 1.47 -3.16 6.39
CA GLN A 49 2.31 -4.34 6.54
C GLN A 49 2.84 -4.85 5.19
N GLN A 50 2.01 -4.84 4.15
CA GLN A 50 2.44 -5.18 2.79
C GLN A 50 3.52 -4.22 2.29
N THR A 51 3.29 -2.92 2.47
CA THR A 51 4.22 -1.85 2.11
C THR A 51 5.56 -2.01 2.85
N GLN A 52 5.51 -2.30 4.15
CA GLN A 52 6.69 -2.58 4.96
C GLN A 52 7.49 -3.77 4.41
N ARG A 53 6.83 -4.91 4.14
CA ARG A 53 7.48 -6.10 3.59
C ARG A 53 8.10 -5.83 2.23
N TYR A 54 7.41 -5.09 1.37
CA TYR A 54 7.92 -4.69 0.06
C TYR A 54 9.23 -3.89 0.18
N TYR A 55 9.23 -2.82 0.99
CA TYR A 55 10.44 -2.00 1.15
C TYR A 55 11.58 -2.74 1.85
N GLN A 56 11.28 -3.63 2.81
CA GLN A 56 12.29 -4.47 3.43
C GLN A 56 13.04 -5.32 2.39
N LYS A 57 12.30 -5.95 1.47
CA LYS A 57 12.88 -6.74 0.37
C LYS A 57 13.69 -5.87 -0.60
N GLN A 58 13.21 -4.67 -0.91
CA GLN A 58 13.95 -3.73 -1.76
C GLN A 58 15.26 -3.28 -1.11
N ILE A 59 15.25 -3.02 0.20
CA ILE A 59 16.46 -2.67 0.96
C ILE A 59 17.47 -3.81 0.91
N GLU A 60 17.04 -5.06 1.12
CA GLU A 60 17.93 -6.23 1.02
C GLU A 60 18.54 -6.35 -0.38
N THR A 61 17.70 -6.23 -1.42
CA THR A 61 18.15 -6.27 -2.81
C THR A 61 19.18 -5.18 -3.11
N VAL A 62 18.93 -3.94 -2.68
CA VAL A 62 19.86 -2.82 -2.87
C VAL A 62 21.15 -3.03 -2.09
N LYS A 63 21.09 -3.57 -0.86
CA LYS A 63 22.29 -3.91 -0.07
C LYS A 63 23.15 -4.96 -0.78
N THR A 64 22.55 -6.04 -1.26
CA THR A 64 23.27 -7.08 -2.01
C THR A 64 23.87 -6.52 -3.30
N ASN A 65 23.12 -5.73 -4.05
CA ASN A 65 23.63 -5.08 -5.26
C ASN A 65 24.79 -4.12 -4.95
N ARG A 66 24.69 -3.38 -3.84
CA ARG A 66 25.75 -2.48 -3.37
C ARG A 66 27.02 -3.28 -3.03
N GLU A 67 26.89 -4.35 -2.25
CA GLU A 67 28.02 -5.20 -1.89
C GLU A 67 28.68 -5.81 -3.13
N ALA A 68 27.89 -6.34 -4.06
CA ALA A 68 28.38 -6.84 -5.33
C ALA A 68 29.14 -5.75 -6.13
N LEU A 69 28.57 -4.54 -6.20
CA LEU A 69 29.17 -3.40 -6.90
C LEU A 69 30.53 -2.98 -6.32
N PHE A 70 30.66 -2.94 -4.99
CA PHE A 70 31.90 -2.52 -4.32
C PHE A 70 32.90 -3.67 -4.08
N SER A 71 32.51 -4.91 -4.33
CA SER A 71 33.39 -6.08 -4.15
C SER A 71 34.41 -6.27 -5.28
N ASN A 72 34.13 -5.78 -6.49
CA ASN A 72 34.99 -5.97 -7.65
C ASN A 72 34.99 -4.72 -8.54
N GLN A 73 36.19 -4.14 -8.73
CA GLN A 73 36.39 -2.93 -9.52
C GLN A 73 36.05 -3.12 -11.02
N ASP A 74 36.28 -4.30 -11.58
CA ASP A 74 35.92 -4.60 -12.97
C ASP A 74 34.38 -4.67 -13.15
N LEU A 75 33.67 -5.18 -12.14
CA LEU A 75 32.21 -5.24 -12.15
C LEU A 75 31.61 -3.83 -12.05
N LEU A 76 32.20 -2.98 -11.20
CA LEU A 76 31.82 -1.57 -11.06
C LEU A 76 31.96 -0.83 -12.39
N GLU A 77 33.11 -0.98 -13.07
CA GLU A 77 33.35 -0.32 -14.35
C GLU A 77 32.37 -0.80 -15.42
N ARG A 78 32.13 -2.11 -15.52
CA ARG A 78 31.14 -2.67 -16.44
C ARG A 78 29.74 -2.13 -16.22
N ILE A 79 29.29 -2.04 -14.96
CA ILE A 79 27.97 -1.49 -14.63
C ILE A 79 27.92 0.01 -14.97
N ALA A 80 28.96 0.77 -14.65
CA ALA A 80 29.05 2.19 -15.00
C ALA A 80 28.95 2.42 -16.51
N ARG A 81 29.61 1.59 -17.32
CA ARG A 81 29.58 1.64 -18.79
C ARG A 81 28.25 1.15 -19.38
N GLU A 82 27.73 0.00 -18.94
CA GLU A 82 26.53 -0.63 -19.52
C GLU A 82 25.21 0.05 -19.07
N LYS A 83 25.09 0.42 -17.79
CA LYS A 83 23.84 1.00 -17.25
C LYS A 83 23.80 2.52 -17.35
N TYR A 84 24.93 3.17 -17.12
CA TYR A 84 24.99 4.62 -16.97
C TYR A 84 25.78 5.31 -18.09
N TYR A 85 26.32 4.55 -19.05
CA TYR A 85 27.10 5.05 -20.18
C TYR A 85 28.23 6.00 -19.73
N MET A 86 28.82 5.72 -18.56
CA MET A 86 29.94 6.48 -18.04
C MET A 86 31.19 6.21 -18.88
N ARG A 87 32.01 7.25 -19.08
CA ARG A 87 33.26 7.23 -19.84
C ARG A 87 34.44 7.63 -18.96
N ALA A 88 35.62 7.11 -19.25
CA ALA A 88 36.86 7.58 -18.63
C ALA A 88 37.27 8.95 -19.18
N GLU A 89 38.12 9.69 -18.45
CA GLU A 89 38.71 10.92 -18.98
C GLU A 89 39.56 10.61 -20.22
N GLY A 90 39.27 11.30 -21.33
CA GLY A 90 39.95 11.09 -22.61
C GLY A 90 39.36 9.99 -23.51
N GLU A 91 38.23 9.38 -23.12
CA GLU A 91 37.53 8.37 -23.93
C GLU A 91 36.31 8.95 -24.66
N ASP A 92 36.22 8.70 -25.97
CA ASP A 92 35.06 9.07 -26.80
C ASP A 92 34.14 7.86 -27.01
N VAL A 93 32.87 7.98 -26.59
CA VAL A 93 31.86 6.93 -26.70
C VAL A 93 30.88 7.26 -27.82
N TYR A 94 30.68 6.33 -28.76
CA TYR A 94 29.76 6.48 -29.88
C TYR A 94 28.56 5.54 -29.71
N VAL A 95 27.34 6.09 -29.73
CA VAL A 95 26.10 5.29 -29.74
C VAL A 95 25.70 5.06 -31.19
N ILE A 96 25.75 3.81 -31.65
CA ILE A 96 25.36 3.45 -33.02
C ILE A 96 23.83 3.29 -33.06
N ILE A 97 23.16 4.22 -33.74
CA ILE A 97 21.71 4.15 -33.97
C ILE A 97 21.50 3.61 -35.39
N PRO A 98 20.72 2.53 -35.58
CA PRO A 98 20.39 2.07 -36.92
C PRO A 98 19.53 3.10 -37.66
N GLU A 99 19.89 3.33 -38.92
CA GLU A 99 19.35 4.35 -39.85
C GLU A 99 17.81 4.35 -39.98
N SER A 100 17.14 3.29 -39.56
CA SER A 100 15.68 3.15 -39.61
C SER A 100 14.90 3.92 -38.52
N THR A 101 15.55 4.68 -37.63
CA THR A 101 14.88 5.32 -36.47
C THR A 101 14.68 6.84 -36.63
N ASP A 102 15.13 7.44 -37.74
CA ASP A 102 15.10 8.90 -37.98
C ASP A 102 13.73 9.48 -38.37
N GLU A 103 12.64 8.70 -38.31
CA GLU A 103 11.30 9.21 -38.68
C GLU A 103 10.61 10.07 -37.59
N TRP A 104 11.12 10.12 -36.35
CA TRP A 104 10.45 10.81 -35.23
C TRP A 104 11.17 12.04 -34.66
N VAL A 105 12.12 12.63 -35.38
CA VAL A 105 12.79 13.90 -34.99
C VAL A 105 12.60 15.00 -36.05
N LYS A 106 11.45 15.04 -36.72
CA LYS A 106 11.00 16.23 -37.47
C LYS A 106 9.90 16.97 -36.74
#